data_AF-A0A838S635-F1
#
_entry.id   AF-A0A838S635-F1
#
_cell.length_a   1.000
_cell.length_b   1.000
_cell.length_c   1.000
_cell.angle_alpha   90.00
_cell.angle_beta   90.00
_cell.angle_gamma   90.00
#
_symmetry.space_group_name_H-M   'P 1'
#
loop_
_entity.id
_entity.type
_entity.pdbx_description
1 polymer ?
#
loop_
_entity_poly.entity_id
_entity_poly.type
_entity_poly.pdbx_seq_one_letter_code
_entity_poly.pdbx_strand_id
1 'polypeptide(L)'
;MGTRALRVTCARDGREHLVSDAERDTGHTGRRVALCGHEVLAAVLVWPPGPPCSGCIAVRWQHTGARDAAGRRPGQHRRAGVLARLVSRLRRR
;
A
#
# COMPACT_ATOMS: atom_id res chain seq x y z
N MET A 1 12.59 0.06 -1.09
CA MET A 1 12.14 -0.45 -2.40
C MET A 1 10.71 -0.95 -2.25
N GLY A 2 9.82 -0.62 -3.18
CA GLY A 2 8.45 -1.09 -3.14
C GLY A 2 8.31 -2.45 -3.78
N THR A 3 7.84 -3.44 -3.03
CA THR A 3 7.42 -4.73 -3.59
C THR A 3 6.33 -4.45 -4.63
N ARG A 4 6.65 -4.67 -5.90
CA ARG A 4 5.65 -4.68 -6.98
C ARG A 4 4.81 -5.95 -6.79
N ALA A 5 3.50 -5.78 -6.93
CA ALA A 5 2.53 -6.85 -6.79
C ALA A 5 1.50 -6.72 -7.90
N LEU A 6 1.10 -7.85 -8.47
CA LEU A 6 0.12 -7.94 -9.54
C LEU A 6 -1.13 -8.64 -9.04
N ARG A 7 -2.27 -8.35 -9.68
CA ARG A 7 -3.55 -9.00 -9.38
C ARG A 7 -3.67 -10.29 -10.17
N VAL A 8 -4.07 -11.35 -9.49
CA VAL A 8 -4.34 -12.66 -10.09
C VAL A 8 -5.71 -13.13 -9.61
N THR A 9 -6.59 -13.47 -10.55
CA THR A 9 -7.85 -14.13 -10.21
C THR A 9 -7.58 -15.58 -9.85
N CYS A 10 -8.02 -15.99 -8.66
CA CYS A 10 -7.92 -17.38 -8.23
C CYS A 10 -9.11 -18.17 -8.78
N ALA A 11 -8.85 -19.26 -9.51
CA ALA A 11 -9.89 -20.14 -10.05
C ALA A 11 -10.69 -20.88 -8.96
N ARG A 12 -10.16 -20.95 -7.73
CA ARG A 12 -10.76 -21.68 -6.62
C ARG A 12 -11.82 -20.87 -5.87
N ASP A 13 -11.57 -19.58 -5.64
CA ASP A 13 -12.46 -18.71 -4.86
C ASP A 13 -13.08 -17.57 -5.68
N GLY A 14 -12.65 -17.42 -6.95
CA GLY A 14 -13.12 -16.40 -7.87
C GLY A 14 -12.70 -14.98 -7.49
N ARG A 15 -11.77 -14.79 -6.56
CA ARG A 15 -11.34 -13.45 -6.09
C ARG A 15 -10.00 -13.06 -6.68
N GLU A 16 -9.78 -11.75 -6.80
CA GLU A 16 -8.47 -11.20 -7.14
C GLU A 16 -7.57 -11.10 -5.91
N HIS A 17 -6.44 -11.78 -5.98
CA HIS A 17 -5.38 -11.74 -4.97
C HIS A 17 -4.15 -11.00 -5.48
N LEU A 18 -3.43 -10.36 -4.57
CA LEU A 18 -2.15 -9.72 -4.88
C LEU A 18 -1.02 -10.72 -4.71
N VAL A 19 -0.25 -10.95 -5.76
CA VAL A 19 0.94 -11.81 -5.75
C VAL A 19 2.18 -10.95 -5.92
N SER A 20 3.21 -11.20 -5.12
CA SER A 20 4.47 -10.48 -5.21
C SER A 20 5.27 -10.90 -6.44
N ASP A 21 6.12 -10.01 -6.97
CA ASP A 21 6.99 -10.36 -8.10
C ASP A 21 7.91 -11.57 -7.79
N ALA A 22 8.34 -11.75 -6.54
CA ALA A 22 9.16 -12.89 -6.13
C ALA A 22 8.41 -14.24 -6.26
N GLU A 23 7.13 -14.25 -5.89
CA GLU A 23 6.25 -15.42 -6.02
C GLU A 23 5.81 -15.67 -7.47
N ARG A 24 5.95 -14.67 -8.35
CA ARG A 24 5.64 -14.82 -9.76
C ARG A 24 6.65 -15.70 -10.46
N ASP A 25 7.93 -15.46 -10.19
CA ASP A 25 9.05 -16.05 -10.94
C ASP A 25 9.34 -17.50 -10.51
N THR A 26 8.84 -17.94 -9.36
CA THR A 26 8.97 -19.32 -8.84
C THR A 26 7.84 -20.26 -9.26
N GLY A 27 6.73 -19.73 -9.78
CA GLY A 27 5.49 -20.48 -10.01
C GLY A 27 5.44 -21.21 -11.36
N HIS A 28 6.17 -22.31 -11.52
CA HIS A 28 6.06 -23.18 -12.70
C HIS A 28 4.79 -24.04 -12.71
N THR A 29 4.10 -24.18 -11.57
CA THR A 29 2.95 -25.10 -11.38
C THR A 29 1.59 -24.41 -11.36
N GLY A 30 1.52 -23.11 -11.68
CA GLY A 30 0.27 -22.33 -11.66
C GLY A 30 -0.28 -22.01 -10.26
N ARG A 31 0.37 -22.52 -9.20
CA ARG A 31 0.10 -22.19 -7.79
C ARG A 31 1.06 -21.11 -7.32
N ARG A 32 0.55 -20.12 -6.59
CA ARG A 32 1.33 -19.00 -6.04
C ARG A 32 0.81 -18.60 -4.68
N VAL A 33 1.65 -18.08 -3.80
CA VAL A 33 1.19 -17.53 -2.51
C VAL A 33 0.89 -16.04 -2.66
N ALA A 34 -0.34 -15.66 -2.33
CA ALA A 34 -0.76 -14.26 -2.27
C ALA A 34 -0.18 -13.55 -1.05
N LEU A 35 -0.16 -12.21 -1.08
CA LEU A 35 0.24 -11.38 0.06
C LEU A 35 -0.63 -11.59 1.31
N CYS A 36 -1.87 -12.06 1.15
CA CYS A 36 -2.74 -12.43 2.27
C CYS A 36 -2.47 -13.85 2.82
N GLY A 37 -1.52 -14.58 2.25
CA GLY A 37 -1.20 -15.98 2.60
C GLY A 37 -2.05 -17.04 1.87
N HIS A 38 -2.97 -16.64 0.99
CA HIS A 38 -3.81 -17.58 0.24
C HIS A 38 -3.02 -18.25 -0.89
N GLU A 39 -3.16 -19.56 -1.05
CA GLU A 39 -2.65 -20.29 -2.22
C GLU A 39 -3.56 -20.03 -3.43
N VAL A 40 -3.07 -19.21 -4.36
CA VAL A 40 -3.75 -18.81 -5.58
C VAL A 40 -3.51 -19.86 -6.65
N LEU A 41 -4.58 -20.47 -7.14
CA LEU A 41 -4.58 -21.20 -8.40
C LEU A 41 -4.91 -20.21 -9.52
N ALA A 42 -3.93 -19.81 -10.32
CA ALA A 42 -4.13 -18.81 -11.36
C ALA A 42 -5.19 -19.27 -12.37
N ALA A 43 -6.25 -18.48 -12.55
CA ALA A 43 -7.23 -18.72 -13.58
C ALA A 43 -6.64 -18.54 -14.99
N VAL A 44 -7.24 -19.20 -15.97
CA VAL A 44 -6.88 -19.01 -17.39
C VAL A 44 -7.14 -17.57 -17.83
N LEU A 45 -6.41 -17.09 -18.84
CA LEU A 45 -6.45 -15.68 -19.28
C LEU A 45 -7.84 -15.20 -19.74
N VAL A 46 -8.71 -16.12 -20.16
CA VAL A 46 -10.09 -15.80 -20.60
C VAL A 46 -11.08 -15.68 -19.43
N TRP A 47 -10.65 -16.00 -18.21
CA TRP A 47 -11.51 -15.94 -17.03
C TRP A 47 -11.76 -14.47 -16.65
N PRO A 48 -13.02 -14.07 -16.36
CA PRO A 48 -13.33 -12.71 -15.99
C PRO A 48 -12.66 -12.31 -14.66
N PRO A 49 -12.28 -11.04 -14.46
CA PRO A 49 -11.73 -10.58 -13.20
C PRO A 49 -12.77 -10.71 -12.07
N GLY A 50 -12.31 -11.18 -10.92
CA GLY A 50 -13.12 -11.35 -9.72
C GLY A 50 -13.20 -10.10 -8.84
N PRO A 51 -14.03 -10.09 -7.78
CA PRO A 51 -13.94 -9.08 -6.75
C PRO A 51 -12.60 -9.16 -6.01
N PRO A 52 -12.06 -8.03 -5.51
CA PRO A 52 -10.80 -8.03 -4.80
C PRO A 52 -10.88 -8.74 -3.44
N CYS A 53 -9.84 -9.50 -3.10
CA CYS A 53 -9.70 -10.13 -1.80
C CYS A 53 -9.51 -9.08 -0.69
N SER A 54 -10.37 -9.10 0.34
CA SER A 54 -10.31 -8.17 1.48
C SER A 54 -9.00 -8.24 2.26
N GLY A 55 -8.41 -9.44 2.40
CA GLY A 55 -7.09 -9.61 3.02
C GLY A 55 -5.98 -8.93 2.22
N CYS A 56 -6.00 -9.07 0.89
CA CYS A 56 -5.03 -8.39 0.02
C CYS A 56 -5.19 -6.87 0.04
N ILE A 57 -6.43 -6.38 0.14
CA ILE A 57 -6.72 -4.96 0.33
C ILE A 57 -6.06 -4.47 1.64
N ALA A 58 -6.30 -5.16 2.75
CA ALA A 58 -5.77 -4.77 4.07
C ALA A 58 -4.23 -4.68 4.07
N VAL A 59 -3.54 -5.69 3.51
CA VAL A 59 -2.08 -5.70 3.40
C VAL A 59 -1.57 -4.53 2.54
N ARG A 60 -2.24 -4.23 1.42
CA ARG A 60 -1.88 -3.09 0.57
C ARG A 60 -1.95 -1.77 1.34
N TRP A 61 -3.00 -1.55 2.14
CA TRP A 61 -3.15 -0.32 2.94
C TRP A 61 -2.03 -0.14 3.97
N GLN A 62 -1.56 -1.23 4.59
CA GLN A 62 -0.43 -1.18 5.53
C GLN A 62 0.86 -0.71 4.83
N HIS A 63 1.12 -1.19 3.62
CA HIS A 63 2.31 -0.79 2.86
C HIS A 63 2.24 0.61 2.25
N THR A 64 1.05 1.10 1.88
CA THR A 64 0.87 2.47 1.37
C THR A 64 0.86 3.49 2.51
N GLY A 65 0.13 3.22 3.60
CA GLY A 65 0.05 4.12 4.75
C GLY A 65 1.40 4.35 5.45
N ALA A 66 2.29 3.34 5.45
CA ALA A 66 3.66 3.49 5.96
C ALA A 66 4.49 4.52 5.16
N ARG A 67 4.25 4.65 3.84
CA ARG A 67 4.94 5.66 3.01
C ARG A 67 4.40 7.06 3.25
N ASP A 68 3.09 7.19 3.39
CA ASP A 68 2.46 8.48 3.65
C ASP A 68 2.81 9.00 5.06
N ALA A 69 2.96 8.11 6.04
CA ALA A 69 3.45 8.45 7.37
C ALA A 69 4.94 8.83 7.37
N ALA A 70 5.78 8.14 6.60
CA ALA A 70 7.20 8.47 6.46
C ALA A 70 7.45 9.79 5.69
N GLY A 71 6.54 10.16 4.78
CA GLY A 71 6.58 11.44 4.06
C GLY A 71 6.05 12.63 4.86
N ARG A 72 5.20 12.37 5.87
CA ARG A 72 4.62 13.41 6.71
C ARG A 72 5.49 13.66 7.94
N ARG A 73 6.65 14.31 7.75
CA ARG A 73 7.42 14.88 8.87
C ARG A 73 6.49 15.81 9.67
N PRO A 74 6.17 15.53 10.95
CA PRO A 74 5.37 16.42 11.76
C PRO A 74 6.29 17.56 12.22
N GLY A 75 6.36 18.66 11.46
CA GLY A 75 7.31 19.72 11.84
C GLY A 75 7.42 20.98 11.00
N GLN A 76 6.48 21.31 10.11
CA GLN A 76 6.64 22.53 9.31
C GLN A 76 5.34 23.28 9.02
N HIS A 77 4.74 23.81 10.08
CA HIS A 77 4.01 25.09 10.02
C HIS A 77 3.97 25.68 11.42
N ARG A 78 5.17 26.05 11.92
CA ARG A 78 5.28 27.00 13.03
C ARG A 78 4.62 28.31 12.59
N ARG A 79 3.34 28.48 12.95
CA ARG A 79 2.72 29.79 13.17
C ARG A 79 3.44 30.45 14.35
N ALA A 80 4.67 30.91 14.13
CA ALA A 80 5.49 31.60 15.14
C ALA A 80 6.01 32.96 14.63
N GLY A 81 5.38 33.51 13.58
CA GLY A 81 5.83 34.77 12.97
C GLY A 81 5.09 36.02 13.44
N VAL A 82 3.85 35.91 13.94
CA VAL A 82 3.00 37.09 14.17
C VAL A 82 3.13 37.62 15.60
N LEU A 83 2.99 36.74 16.62
CA LEU A 83 3.11 37.15 18.02
C LEU A 83 4.55 37.57 18.39
N ALA A 84 5.57 36.88 17.88
CA ALA A 84 6.97 37.25 18.10
C ALA A 84 7.35 38.63 17.50
N ARG A 85 6.70 39.05 16.41
CA ARG A 85 6.90 40.38 15.79
C ARG A 85 6.21 41.50 16.57
N LEU A 86 5.14 41.21 17.31
CA LEU A 86 4.45 42.19 18.15
C LEU A 86 5.20 42.46 19.46
N VAL A 87 5.72 41.42 20.11
CA VAL A 87 6.48 41.56 21.37
C VAL A 87 7.78 42.35 21.18
N SER A 88 8.43 42.21 20.02
CA SER A 88 9.66 42.95 19.67
C SER A 88 9.42 44.44 19.36
N ARG A 89 8.17 44.88 19.13
CA ARG A 89 7.81 46.30 18.94
C ARG A 89 7.47 47.00 20.25
N LEU A 90 6.95 46.28 21.25
CA LEU A 90 6.63 46.85 22.57
C LEU A 90 7.85 47.03 23.47
N ARG A 91 8.96 46.36 23.17
CA ARG A 91 10.23 46.43 23.92
C ARG A 91 11.18 47.55 23.46
N ARG A 92 10.77 48.38 22.48
CA ARG A 92 11.52 49.54 21.97
C ARG A 92 10.84 50.88 22.29
N ARG A 93 10.12 50.94 23.41
CA ARG A 93 9.74 52.18 24.10
C ARG A 93 10.35 52.13 25.49
#